data_AF-A0A3D6CDZ0-F1
#
_entry.id   AF-A0A3D6CDZ0-F1
#
_cell.length_a   1.000
_cell.length_b   1.000
_cell.length_c   1.000
_cell.angle_alpha   90.00
_cell.angle_beta   90.00
_cell.angle_gamma   90.00
#
_symmetry.space_group_name_H-M   'P 1'
#
loop_
_entity.id
_entity.type
_entity.pdbx_description
1 polymer ?
#
loop_
_entity_poly.entity_id
_entity_poly.type
_entity_poly.pdbx_seq_one_letter_code
_entity_poly.pdbx_strand_id
1 'polypeptide(L)'
;MNFRKRFIILFGTCLLALGAFAQVTPVKPFKAPVLHTSMHKYKDSTSISYLEMKRIADFPLVVTDSANKKYRISSYQVIYRRLGVTENEKTGKISPTYTFASGRFTETPLPPIWIKSIKEDCKPTEYIHFFDIIVKDDQNRVMFAEDLFIKLR
;
A
#
# COMPACT_ATOMS: atom_id res chain seq x y z
N MET A 1 -18.50 -84.37 -30.87
CA MET A 1 -18.90 -84.17 -29.46
C MET A 1 -17.78 -84.71 -28.58
N ASN A 2 -16.89 -83.83 -28.08
CA ASN A 2 -15.85 -84.21 -27.13
C ASN A 2 -15.55 -83.02 -26.22
N PHE A 3 -16.14 -83.11 -25.03
CA PHE A 3 -16.00 -82.24 -23.88
C PHE A 3 -14.67 -82.62 -23.21
N ARG A 4 -13.71 -81.69 -23.09
CA ARG A 4 -12.68 -81.65 -22.02
C ARG A 4 -11.58 -80.64 -22.34
N LYS A 5 -11.54 -79.58 -21.54
CA LYS A 5 -10.37 -79.00 -20.83
C LYS A 5 -10.56 -77.50 -20.64
N ARG A 6 -11.34 -77.15 -19.60
CA ARG A 6 -11.19 -75.91 -18.84
C ARG A 6 -10.12 -76.17 -17.79
N PHE A 7 -9.02 -75.43 -17.82
CA PHE A 7 -8.16 -75.02 -16.70
C PHE A 7 -6.89 -74.40 -17.31
N ILE A 8 -6.24 -73.45 -16.61
CA ILE A 8 -4.99 -72.71 -16.98
C ILE A 8 -5.35 -71.39 -17.72
N ILE A 9 -5.15 -70.15 -17.24
CA ILE A 9 -4.40 -69.54 -16.13
C ILE A 9 -5.18 -68.30 -15.68
N LEU A 10 -5.39 -68.16 -14.36
CA LEU A 10 -5.84 -66.95 -13.69
C LEU A 10 -4.69 -66.51 -12.79
N PHE A 11 -3.73 -65.74 -13.31
CA PHE A 11 -2.70 -65.08 -12.49
C PHE A 11 -1.95 -64.06 -13.35
N GLY A 12 -1.97 -62.77 -12.98
CA GLY A 12 -1.04 -61.80 -13.56
C GLY A 12 -1.60 -60.42 -13.95
N THR A 13 -2.52 -59.83 -13.18
CA THR A 13 -2.82 -58.39 -13.29
C THR A 13 -2.86 -57.75 -11.91
N CYS A 14 -1.72 -57.77 -11.22
CA CYS A 14 -1.47 -56.91 -10.08
C CYS A 14 0.00 -56.54 -10.13
N LEU A 15 0.32 -55.41 -10.74
CA LEU A 15 1.55 -54.62 -10.59
C LEU A 15 1.55 -53.63 -11.75
N LEU A 16 1.16 -52.39 -11.46
CA LEU A 16 1.68 -51.13 -12.00
C LEU A 16 0.78 -49.98 -11.50
N ALA A 17 0.53 -49.94 -10.20
CA ALA A 17 0.20 -48.68 -9.54
C ALA A 17 1.53 -47.97 -9.28
N LEU A 18 2.10 -47.39 -10.34
CA LEU A 18 3.16 -46.40 -10.19
C LEU A 18 2.52 -45.22 -9.45
N GLY A 19 2.75 -45.16 -8.14
CA GLY A 19 2.50 -43.95 -7.37
C GLY A 19 3.30 -42.83 -8.02
N ALA A 20 2.62 -41.98 -8.78
CA ALA A 20 3.17 -40.70 -9.19
C ALA A 20 3.34 -39.90 -7.90
N PHE A 21 4.53 -39.98 -7.32
CA PHE A 21 4.96 -39.00 -6.32
C PHE A 21 4.93 -37.66 -7.04
N ALA A 22 3.92 -36.84 -6.72
CA ALA A 22 3.86 -35.46 -7.19
C ALA A 22 5.20 -34.80 -6.80
N GLN A 23 6.06 -34.55 -7.78
CA GLN A 23 7.25 -33.74 -7.56
C GLN A 23 6.74 -32.38 -7.11
N VAL A 24 6.92 -32.08 -5.83
CA VAL A 24 6.68 -30.74 -5.28
C VAL A 24 7.69 -29.83 -5.97
N THR A 25 7.27 -29.18 -7.05
CA THR A 25 8.09 -28.17 -7.69
C THR A 25 8.39 -27.10 -6.65
N PRO A 26 9.66 -26.84 -6.31
CA PRO A 26 9.99 -25.84 -5.32
C PRO A 26 9.44 -24.50 -5.80
N VAL A 27 8.50 -23.94 -5.04
CA VAL A 27 7.94 -22.62 -5.30
C VAL A 27 9.10 -21.64 -5.18
N LYS A 28 9.48 -21.01 -6.30
CA LYS A 28 10.53 -19.97 -6.28
C LYS A 28 10.11 -18.91 -5.26
N PRO A 29 10.97 -18.54 -4.29
CA PRO A 29 10.64 -17.52 -3.32
C PRO A 29 10.32 -16.21 -4.03
N PHE A 30 9.19 -15.60 -3.67
CA PHE A 30 8.79 -14.32 -4.24
C PHE A 30 9.76 -13.23 -3.77
N LYS A 31 10.43 -12.60 -4.73
CA LYS A 31 11.21 -11.38 -4.48
C LYS A 31 10.30 -10.18 -4.70
N ALA A 32 9.88 -9.52 -3.62
CA ALA A 32 9.09 -8.31 -3.70
C ALA A 32 9.89 -7.20 -4.42
N PRO A 33 9.27 -6.47 -5.36
CA PRO A 33 9.90 -5.30 -5.98
C PRO A 33 10.03 -4.17 -4.95
N VAL A 34 10.96 -3.26 -5.21
CA VAL A 34 11.03 -1.98 -4.49
C VAL A 34 9.91 -1.09 -5.01
N LEU A 35 9.14 -0.50 -4.11
CA LEU A 35 7.92 0.24 -4.41
C LEU A 35 8.06 1.70 -3.96
N HIS A 36 7.80 2.62 -4.87
CA HIS A 36 7.88 4.06 -4.65
C HIS A 36 6.48 4.67 -4.57
N THR A 37 6.24 5.49 -3.56
CA THR A 37 5.01 6.28 -3.44
C THR A 37 5.21 7.66 -4.04
N SER A 38 4.18 8.14 -4.73
CA SER A 38 4.18 9.47 -5.33
C SER A 38 2.82 10.15 -5.21
N MET A 39 2.82 11.47 -5.20
CA MET A 39 1.63 12.31 -5.37
C MET A 39 1.95 13.37 -6.41
N HIS A 40 1.20 13.41 -7.51
CA HIS A 40 1.55 14.20 -8.68
C HIS A 40 2.99 13.86 -9.17
N LYS A 41 3.91 14.82 -9.16
CA LYS A 41 5.34 14.64 -9.53
C LYS A 41 6.25 14.42 -8.32
N TYR A 42 5.70 14.48 -7.11
CA TYR A 42 6.46 14.41 -5.87
C TYR A 42 6.60 12.98 -5.39
N LYS A 43 7.82 12.60 -5.03
CA LYS A 43 8.22 11.26 -4.57
C LYS A 43 9.03 11.42 -3.29
N ASP A 44 9.07 10.35 -2.50
CA ASP A 44 9.94 10.19 -1.33
C ASP A 44 9.78 11.35 -0.32
N SER A 45 10.89 11.87 0.21
CA SER A 45 10.90 13.07 1.03
C SER A 45 11.14 14.31 0.17
N THR A 46 10.23 15.27 0.18
CA THR A 46 10.33 16.49 -0.61
C THR A 46 9.92 17.73 0.18
N SER A 47 10.34 18.90 -0.32
CA SER A 47 9.97 20.21 0.22
C SER A 47 9.33 21.08 -0.86
N ILE A 48 8.06 21.45 -0.67
CA ILE A 48 7.27 22.22 -1.64
C ILE A 48 6.71 23.48 -1.00
N SER A 49 6.36 24.49 -1.81
CA SER A 49 5.67 25.65 -1.26
C SER A 49 4.30 25.27 -0.73
N TYR A 50 3.84 25.91 0.34
CA TYR A 50 2.47 25.70 0.82
C TYR A 50 1.43 25.98 -0.29
N LEU A 51 1.67 26.96 -1.16
CA LEU A 51 0.82 27.24 -2.34
C LEU A 51 0.75 26.06 -3.32
N GLU A 52 1.87 25.37 -3.53
CA GLU A 52 1.87 24.17 -4.36
C GLU A 52 1.07 23.05 -3.71
N MET A 53 1.21 22.87 -2.40
CA MET A 53 0.40 21.90 -1.65
C MET A 53 -1.10 22.17 -1.84
N LYS A 54 -1.55 23.43 -1.77
CA LYS A 54 -2.94 23.80 -2.05
C LYS A 54 -3.41 23.38 -3.45
N ARG A 55 -2.52 23.38 -4.44
CA ARG A 55 -2.85 22.95 -5.82
C ARG A 55 -2.93 21.44 -5.97
N ILE A 56 -2.11 20.68 -5.23
CA ILE A 56 -1.97 19.24 -5.43
C ILE A 56 -2.70 18.38 -4.38
N ALA A 57 -3.33 18.98 -3.36
CA ALA A 57 -3.92 18.25 -2.23
C ALA A 57 -5.03 17.25 -2.62
N ASP A 58 -5.65 17.40 -3.79
CA ASP A 58 -6.66 16.51 -4.36
C ASP A 58 -6.09 15.47 -5.33
N PHE A 59 -4.79 15.43 -5.55
CA PHE A 59 -4.16 14.40 -6.37
C PHE A 59 -4.09 13.08 -5.60
N PRO A 60 -4.34 11.94 -6.29
CA PRO A 60 -4.22 10.64 -5.67
C PRO A 60 -2.75 10.27 -5.41
N LEU A 61 -2.54 9.43 -4.40
CA LEU A 61 -1.32 8.67 -4.23
C LEU A 61 -1.22 7.61 -5.33
N VAL A 62 -0.02 7.44 -5.86
CA VAL A 62 0.30 6.41 -6.85
C VAL A 62 1.53 5.66 -6.37
N VAL A 63 1.44 4.33 -6.33
CA VAL A 63 2.55 3.44 -6.01
C VAL A 63 3.01 2.72 -7.26
N THR A 64 4.32 2.79 -7.54
CA THR A 64 4.95 2.15 -8.70
C THR A 64 6.24 1.42 -8.35
N ASP A 65 6.58 0.38 -9.11
CA ASP A 65 7.92 -0.19 -9.11
C ASP A 65 8.88 0.55 -10.07
N SER A 66 10.11 0.05 -10.18
CA SER A 66 11.14 0.57 -11.10
C SER A 66 10.79 0.41 -12.59
N ALA A 67 9.84 -0.47 -12.93
CA ALA A 67 9.31 -0.66 -14.28
C ALA A 67 8.07 0.22 -14.55
N ASN A 68 7.74 1.15 -13.64
CA ASN A 68 6.53 1.98 -13.66
C ASN A 68 5.22 1.18 -13.62
N LYS A 69 5.25 -0.08 -13.18
CA LYS A 69 4.03 -0.86 -12.94
C LYS A 69 3.29 -0.26 -11.76
N LYS A 70 2.00 0.05 -11.93
CA LYS A 70 1.14 0.60 -10.88
C LYS A 70 0.58 -0.51 -9.98
N TYR A 71 0.49 -0.23 -8.70
CA TYR A 71 -0.09 -1.13 -7.70
C TYR A 71 -1.35 -0.55 -7.08
N ARG A 72 -2.30 -1.41 -6.73
CA ARG A 72 -3.53 -1.00 -6.05
C ARG A 72 -3.23 -0.75 -4.58
N ILE A 73 -3.42 0.48 -4.13
CA ILE A 73 -3.34 0.83 -2.71
C ILE A 73 -4.50 0.14 -1.98
N SER A 74 -4.15 -0.65 -0.95
CA SER A 74 -5.11 -1.25 -0.04
C SER A 74 -5.39 -0.33 1.13
N SER A 75 -4.37 0.38 1.62
CA SER A 75 -4.51 1.36 2.70
C SER A 75 -3.24 2.15 2.94
N TYR A 76 -3.36 3.27 3.64
CA TYR A 76 -2.24 4.07 4.13
C TYR A 76 -2.64 4.84 5.40
N GLN A 77 -1.66 5.38 6.10
CA GLN A 77 -1.85 6.34 7.18
C GLN A 77 -1.36 7.73 6.75
N VAL A 78 -1.96 8.77 7.32
CA VAL A 78 -1.52 10.16 7.14
C VAL A 78 -1.37 10.84 8.48
N ILE A 79 -0.29 11.60 8.63
CA ILE A 79 -0.13 12.62 9.66
C ILE A 79 0.01 13.98 8.97
N TYR A 80 -0.82 14.93 9.38
CA TYR A 80 -0.68 16.35 9.03
C TYR A 80 -0.34 17.13 10.30
N ARG A 81 0.91 17.59 10.39
CA ARG A 81 1.36 18.49 11.45
C ARG A 81 1.10 19.93 11.03
N ARG A 82 0.19 20.60 11.72
CA ARG A 82 -0.29 21.93 11.38
C ARG A 82 -0.13 22.92 12.54
N LEU A 83 0.07 24.19 12.20
CA LEU A 83 0.17 25.29 13.16
C LEU A 83 -1.23 25.75 13.56
N GLY A 84 -1.59 25.43 14.80
CA GLY A 84 -2.79 25.91 15.46
C GLY A 84 -2.50 27.05 16.42
N VAL A 85 -3.52 27.46 17.15
CA VAL A 85 -3.42 28.40 18.27
C VAL A 85 -3.99 27.77 19.52
N THR A 86 -3.44 28.12 20.66
CA THR A 86 -3.97 27.74 21.98
C THR A 86 -4.19 29.00 22.81
N GLU A 87 -5.22 28.99 23.64
CA GLU A 87 -5.55 30.09 24.55
C GLU A 87 -5.21 29.68 25.98
N ASN A 88 -4.49 30.56 26.69
CA ASN A 88 -4.21 30.35 28.09
C ASN A 88 -5.43 30.74 28.94
N GLU A 89 -6.09 29.78 29.55
CA GLU A 89 -7.32 29.98 30.34
C GLU A 89 -7.20 31.01 31.47
N LYS A 90 -6.00 31.22 32.02
CA LYS A 90 -5.78 32.18 33.13
C LYS A 90 -5.50 33.60 32.66
N THR A 91 -4.92 33.76 31.47
CA THR A 91 -4.44 35.06 30.97
C THR A 91 -5.16 35.52 29.69
N GLY A 92 -5.99 34.67 29.08
CA GLY A 92 -6.63 34.91 27.77
C GLY A 92 -5.63 35.04 26.61
N LYS A 93 -4.34 34.76 26.84
CA LYS A 93 -3.30 34.98 25.84
C LYS A 93 -3.31 33.85 24.81
N ILE A 94 -3.43 34.22 23.54
CA ILE A 94 -3.34 33.32 22.40
C ILE A 94 -1.86 33.12 22.03
N SER A 95 -1.43 31.86 21.86
CA SER A 95 -0.08 31.51 21.39
C SER A 95 -0.11 30.42 20.31
N PRO A 96 0.86 30.42 19.37
CA PRO A 96 0.94 29.40 18.35
C PRO A 96 1.44 28.07 18.94
N THR A 97 0.87 26.96 18.49
CA THR A 97 1.32 25.61 18.83
C THR A 97 1.16 24.66 17.66
N TYR A 98 1.96 23.61 17.61
CA TYR A 98 1.79 22.57 16.60
C TYR A 98 0.80 21.51 17.07
N THR A 99 -0.12 21.16 16.19
CA THR A 99 -1.12 20.10 16.39
C THR A 99 -0.99 19.06 15.29
N PHE A 100 -1.53 17.86 15.54
CA PHE A 100 -1.54 16.78 14.57
C PHE A 100 -2.97 16.41 14.24
N ALA A 101 -3.28 16.32 12.95
CA ALA A 101 -4.39 15.52 12.46
C ALA A 101 -3.82 14.20 11.92
N SER A 102 -4.42 13.08 12.27
CA SER A 102 -4.01 11.77 11.74
C SER A 102 -5.20 10.92 11.34
N GLY A 103 -4.98 9.99 10.43
CA GLY A 103 -6.03 9.08 9.97
C GLY A 103 -5.49 7.93 9.15
N ARG A 104 -6.27 6.84 9.12
CA ARG A 104 -6.06 5.71 8.23
C ARG A 104 -7.08 5.74 7.11
N PHE A 105 -6.63 5.50 5.88
CA PHE A 105 -7.45 5.58 4.68
C PHE A 105 -7.27 4.32 3.82
N THR A 106 -8.34 3.95 3.13
CA THR A 106 -8.39 2.83 2.18
C THR A 106 -8.58 3.29 0.73
N GLU A 107 -8.78 4.58 0.54
CA GLU A 107 -9.06 5.21 -0.76
C GLU A 107 -8.15 6.42 -0.95
N THR A 108 -7.87 6.74 -2.22
CA THR A 108 -7.07 7.90 -2.61
C THR A 108 -7.74 8.58 -3.80
N PRO A 109 -7.84 9.93 -3.86
CA PRO A 109 -7.25 10.92 -2.96
C PRO A 109 -7.87 10.94 -1.55
N LEU A 110 -7.32 11.79 -0.67
CA LEU A 110 -7.83 11.97 0.70
C LEU A 110 -9.31 12.37 0.72
N PRO A 111 -10.06 12.10 1.81
CA PRO A 111 -11.44 12.52 1.91
C PRO A 111 -11.62 14.05 1.79
N PRO A 112 -12.78 14.53 1.32
CA PRO A 112 -13.02 15.96 1.07
C PRO A 112 -12.71 16.88 2.25
N ILE A 113 -12.97 16.44 3.49
CA ILE A 113 -12.67 17.23 4.70
C ILE A 113 -11.17 17.47 4.89
N TRP A 114 -10.34 16.47 4.56
CA TRP A 114 -8.88 16.58 4.62
C TRP A 114 -8.36 17.48 3.51
N ILE A 115 -8.84 17.27 2.27
CA ILE A 115 -8.48 18.11 1.12
C ILE A 115 -8.82 19.57 1.44
N LYS A 116 -10.03 19.83 1.94
CA LYS A 116 -10.48 21.18 2.31
C LYS A 116 -9.57 21.80 3.36
N SER A 117 -9.31 21.11 4.48
CA SER A 117 -8.44 21.64 5.54
C SER A 117 -7.01 21.94 5.06
N ILE A 118 -6.44 21.09 4.19
CA ILE A 118 -5.11 21.34 3.63
C ILE A 118 -5.15 22.56 2.69
N LYS A 119 -6.14 22.64 1.79
CA LYS A 119 -6.25 23.74 0.82
C LYS A 119 -6.49 25.10 1.49
N GLU A 120 -7.29 25.13 2.55
CA GLU A 120 -7.63 26.38 3.24
C GLU A 120 -6.49 26.82 4.18
N ASP A 121 -5.99 25.91 5.02
CA ASP A 121 -5.25 26.30 6.21
C ASP A 121 -3.74 26.05 6.16
N CYS A 122 -3.21 25.39 5.12
CA CYS A 122 -1.79 25.02 5.15
C CYS A 122 -0.86 26.24 5.15
N LYS A 123 0.17 26.18 6.00
CA LYS A 123 1.15 27.24 6.26
C LYS A 123 2.57 26.76 6.02
N PRO A 124 3.54 27.68 5.87
CA PRO A 124 4.96 27.34 5.92
C PRO A 124 5.30 26.60 7.22
N THR A 125 6.34 25.75 7.19
CA THR A 125 6.87 24.95 8.31
C THR A 125 6.03 23.74 8.77
N GLU A 126 4.84 23.58 8.21
CA GLU A 126 3.99 22.40 8.38
C GLU A 126 4.49 21.22 7.54
N TYR A 127 3.96 20.02 7.77
CA TYR A 127 4.24 18.87 6.91
C TYR A 127 3.08 17.90 6.83
N ILE A 128 3.02 17.15 5.74
CA ILE A 128 2.12 16.03 5.53
C ILE A 128 2.96 14.79 5.26
N HIS A 129 2.71 13.71 5.99
CA HIS A 129 3.44 12.45 5.90
C HIS A 129 2.46 11.31 5.65
N PHE A 130 2.64 10.62 4.52
CA PHE A 130 1.93 9.40 4.17
C PHE A 130 2.85 8.21 4.46
N PHE A 131 2.38 7.27 5.27
CA PHE A 131 3.18 6.14 5.76
C PHE A 131 2.33 4.89 5.93
N ASP A 132 2.98 3.76 6.23
CA ASP A 132 2.34 2.44 6.30
C ASP A 132 1.49 2.16 5.06
N ILE A 133 2.07 2.45 3.89
CA ILE A 133 1.39 2.36 2.60
C ILE A 133 1.41 0.90 2.16
N ILE A 134 0.23 0.27 2.22
CA ILE A 134 0.03 -1.13 1.90
C ILE A 134 -0.60 -1.23 0.53
N VAL A 135 0.00 -2.02 -0.36
CA VAL A 135 -0.52 -2.29 -1.70
C VAL A 135 -0.75 -3.78 -1.93
N LYS A 136 -1.53 -4.09 -2.96
CA LYS A 136 -1.72 -5.45 -3.49
C LYS A 136 -1.28 -5.51 -4.94
N ASP A 137 -0.61 -6.60 -5.30
CA ASP A 137 -0.37 -6.96 -6.69
C ASP A 137 -1.55 -7.74 -7.30
N ASP A 138 -1.38 -8.15 -8.56
CA ASP A 138 -2.37 -8.91 -9.34
C ASP A 138 -2.64 -10.31 -8.74
N GLN A 139 -1.75 -10.81 -7.88
CA GLN A 139 -1.88 -12.08 -7.16
C GLN A 139 -2.42 -11.90 -5.73
N ASN A 140 -2.90 -10.69 -5.40
CA ASN A 140 -3.36 -10.30 -4.06
C ASN A 140 -2.31 -10.43 -2.96
N ARG A 141 -1.01 -10.47 -3.30
CA ARG A 141 0.06 -10.43 -2.30
C ARG A 141 0.17 -9.01 -1.74
N VAL A 142 0.34 -8.93 -0.43
CA VAL A 142 0.44 -7.68 0.31
C VAL A 142 1.89 -7.24 0.39
N MET A 143 2.15 -5.97 0.07
CA MET A 143 3.49 -5.37 0.10
C MET A 143 3.43 -3.97 0.70
N PHE A 144 4.53 -3.53 1.30
CA PHE A 144 4.72 -2.16 1.77
C PHE A 144 5.42 -1.33 0.71
N ALA A 145 4.95 -0.10 0.51
CA ALA A 145 5.60 0.91 -0.29
C ALA A 145 6.32 1.93 0.58
N GLU A 146 7.28 2.64 0.00
CA GLU A 146 7.99 3.72 0.66
C GLU A 146 7.05 4.86 1.07
N ASP A 147 7.39 5.54 2.16
CA ASP A 147 6.66 6.70 2.66
C ASP A 147 6.81 7.92 1.73
N LEU A 148 5.81 8.80 1.76
CA LEU A 148 5.86 10.11 1.11
C LEU A 148 5.82 11.20 2.19
N PHE A 149 6.92 11.92 2.36
CA PHE A 149 7.04 13.00 3.34
C PHE A 149 7.12 14.36 2.62
N ILE A 150 6.17 15.25 2.89
CA ILE A 150 6.08 16.55 2.22
C ILE A 150 6.20 17.65 3.27
N LYS A 151 7.33 18.34 3.27
CA LYS A 151 7.56 19.53 4.08
C LYS A 151 7.08 20.78 3.35
N LEU A 152 6.34 21.65 4.05
CA LEU A 152 5.84 22.90 3.50
C LEU A 152 6.79 24.06 3.81
N ARG A 153 7.12 24.84 2.78
CA ARG A 153 7.94 26.07 2.88
C ARG A 153 7.21 27.29 2.35
#